data_AF-A0A417XSN2-F1
#
_entry.id   AF-A0A417XSN2-F1
#
_cell.length_a   1.000
_cell.length_b   1.000
_cell.length_c   1.000
_cell.angle_alpha   90.00
_cell.angle_beta   90.00
_cell.angle_gamma   90.00
#
_symmetry.space_group_name_H-M   'P 1'
#
loop_
_entity.id
_entity.type
_entity.pdbx_description
1 polymer ?
#
loop_
_entity_poly.entity_id
_entity_poly.type
_entity_poly.pdbx_seq_one_letter_code
_entity_poly.pdbx_strand_id
1 'polypeptide(L)' 'MDNPLKTYRFLLEVWVEHREIPGLPLQVRARMRDVEHGKERYAGSVSEIEEIINERLDDAGLVPRRWENQP' A
#
# COMPACT_ATOMS: atom_id res chain seq x y z
N MET A 1 -23.99 20.79 -3.45
CA MET A 1 -23.41 20.11 -2.28
C MET A 1 -22.00 19.71 -2.68
N ASP A 2 -20.99 20.41 -2.16
CA ASP A 2 -19.60 20.02 -2.35
C ASP A 2 -19.40 18.67 -1.66
N ASN A 3 -19.13 17.63 -2.45
CA ASN A 3 -18.68 16.36 -1.91
C ASN A 3 -17.21 16.56 -1.53
N PRO A 4 -16.84 16.61 -0.24
CA PRO A 4 -15.44 16.79 0.13
C PRO A 4 -14.65 15.63 -0.47
N LEU A 5 -13.55 15.95 -1.18
CA LEU A 5 -12.66 14.96 -1.76
C LEU A 5 -12.25 13.95 -0.67
N LYS A 6 -12.79 12.74 -0.72
CA LYS A 6 -12.45 11.70 0.24
C LYS A 6 -11.05 11.20 -0.07
N THR A 7 -10.11 11.50 0.81
CA THR A 7 -8.70 11.15 0.64
C THR A 7 -8.38 9.91 1.46
N TYR A 8 -7.91 8.86 0.80
CA TYR A 8 -7.44 7.63 1.45
C TYR A 8 -5.94 7.76 1.69
N ARG A 9 -5.49 7.41 2.89
CA ARG A 9 -4.09 7.51 3.29
C ARG A 9 -3.58 6.14 3.69
N PHE A 10 -2.42 5.80 3.17
CA PHE A 10 -1.72 4.57 3.49
C PHE A 10 -0.32 4.89 3.98
N LEU A 11 0.14 4.16 4.99
CA LEU A 11 1.53 4.20 5.45
C LEU A 11 2.25 2.97 4.91
N LEU A 12 3.36 3.18 4.21
CA LEU A 12 4.29 2.13 3.81
C LEU A 12 5.49 2.14 4.75
N GLU A 13 5.68 1.05 5.48
CA GLU A 13 6.86 0.82 6.29
C GLU A 13 7.76 -0.19 5.59
N VAL A 14 9.04 0.15 5.42
CA VAL A 14 10.04 -0.72 4.79
C VAL A 14 11.18 -0.94 5.77
N TRP A 15 11.58 -2.19 5.96
CA TRP A 15 12.69 -2.52 6.85
C TRP A 15 13.48 -3.72 6.33
N VAL A 16 14.68 -3.87 6.89
CA VAL A 16 15.57 -4.98 6.59
C VAL A 16 15.61 -5.91 7.79
N GLU A 17 15.29 -7.18 7.55
CA GLU A 17 15.32 -8.24 8.54
C GLU A 17 16.63 -9.02 8.42
N HIS A 18 17.40 -9.03 9.51
CA HIS A 18 18.58 -9.87 9.62
C HIS A 18 18.16 -11.31 9.83
N ARG A 19 18.79 -12.23 9.11
CA ARG A 19 18.60 -13.67 9.35
C ARG A 19 19.59 -14.15 10.38
N GLU A 20 19.12 -14.98 11.32
CA GLU A 20 19.96 -15.59 12.36
C GLU A 20 21.04 -16.51 11.78
N ILE A 21 20.84 -17.01 10.55
CA ILE A 21 21.76 -17.91 9.87
C ILE A 21 22.83 -17.08 9.13
N PRO A 22 24.12 -17.21 9.50
CA PRO A 22 25.21 -16.54 8.81
C PRO A 22 25.29 -16.96 7.34
N GLY A 23 25.48 -15.99 6.45
CA GLY A 23 25.64 -16.23 5.00
C GLY A 23 24.35 -16.21 4.18
N LEU A 24 23.17 -16.11 4.81
CA LEU A 24 21.94 -15.85 4.06
C LEU A 24 21.81 -14.35 3.72
N PRO A 25 21.27 -14.00 2.53
CA PRO A 25 20.97 -12.63 2.19
C PRO A 25 19.99 -11.99 3.18
N LEU A 26 20.17 -10.69 3.43
CA LEU A 26 19.21 -9.88 4.16
C LEU A 26 17.87 -9.86 3.43
N GLN A 27 16.77 -9.84 4.18
CA GLN A 27 15.44 -9.77 3.61
C GLN A 27 14.86 -8.38 3.76
N VAL A 28 14.50 -7.75 2.63
CA VAL A 28 13.71 -6.51 2.65
C VAL A 28 12.25 -6.90 2.81
N ARG A 29 11.56 -6.26 3.75
CA ARG A 29 10.13 -6.43 4.04
C ARG A 29 9.45 -5.10 3.87
N ALA A 30 8.20 -5.12 3.39
CA ALA A 30 7.33 -3.97 3.47
C ALA A 30 5.98 -4.35 4.07
N ARG A 31 5.41 -3.42 4.83
CA ARG A 31 4.05 -3.50 5.35
C ARG A 31 3.32 -2.21 5.01
N MET A 32 2.10 -2.36 4.53
CA MET A 32 1.21 -1.28 4.21
C MET A 32 0.08 -1.25 5.23
N ARG A 33 -0.23 -0.05 5.73
CA ARG A 33 -1.32 0.18 6.68
C ARG A 33 -2.31 1.19 6.13
N ASP A 34 -3.60 0.82 6.06
CA ASP A 34 -4.70 1.77 5.88
C ASP A 34 -4.83 2.60 7.15
N VAL A 35 -4.59 3.91 7.04
CA VAL A 35 -4.57 4.84 8.19
C VAL A 35 -5.97 5.05 8.77
N GLU A 36 -7.03 4.91 7.98
CA GLU A 36 -8.40 5.09 8.45
C GLU A 36 -8.92 3.86 9.22
N HIS A 37 -8.58 2.65 8.75
CA HIS A 37 -9.15 1.40 9.30
C HIS A 37 -8.17 0.63 10.18
N GLY A 38 -6.90 1.03 10.22
CA GLY A 38 -5.85 0.33 10.95
C GLY A 38 -5.55 -1.07 10.39
N LYS A 39 -6.05 -1.41 9.20
CA LYS A 39 -5.78 -2.71 8.56
C LYS A 39 -4.37 -2.71 8.00
N GLU A 40 -3.63 -3.78 8.28
CA GLU A 40 -2.25 -3.96 7.85
C GLU A 40 -2.10 -5.18 6.96
N ARG A 41 -1.29 -5.06 5.90
CA ARG A 41 -0.93 -6.15 4.99
C ARG A 41 0.53 -6.04 4.58
N TYR A 42 1.19 -7.18 4.38
CA TYR A 42 2.54 -7.21 3.84
C TYR A 42 2.51 -7.03 2.33
N ALA A 43 3.50 -6.31 1.80
CA ALA A 43 3.72 -6.14 0.37
C ALA A 43 5.19 -6.38 0.05
N GLY A 44 5.46 -7.23 -0.95
CA GLY A 44 6.78 -7.49 -1.50
C GLY A 44 7.04 -6.77 -2.82
N SER A 45 6.02 -6.18 -3.44
CA SER A 45 6.12 -5.54 -4.75
C SER A 45 5.19 -4.33 -4.89
N VAL A 46 5.45 -3.50 -5.92
CA VAL A 46 4.55 -2.39 -6.28
C VAL A 46 3.17 -2.90 -6.72
N SER A 47 3.10 -4.01 -7.46
CA SER A 47 1.81 -4.58 -7.88
C SER A 47 0.94 -5.01 -6.70
N GLU A 48 1.53 -5.61 -5.66
CA GLU A 48 0.77 -5.94 -4.43
C GLU A 48 0.31 -4.68 -3.69
N ILE A 49 1.09 -3.60 -3.71
CA ILE A 49 0.65 -2.30 -3.17
C ILE A 49 -0.58 -1.80 -3.95
N GLU A 50 -0.54 -1.86 -5.28
CA GLU A 50 -1.67 -1.46 -6.14
C GLU A 50 -2.91 -2.32 -5.89
N GLU A 51 -2.75 -3.64 -5.71
CA GLU A 51 -3.84 -4.55 -5.36
C GLU A 51 -4.49 -4.16 -4.02
N ILE A 52 -3.69 -3.90 -2.99
CA ILE A 52 -4.19 -3.45 -1.67
C ILE A 52 -5.00 -2.14 -1.80
N ILE A 53 -4.51 -1.19 -2.60
CA ILE A 53 -5.20 0.08 -2.84
C ILE A 53 -6.52 -0.18 -3.59
N ASN A 54 -6.49 -0.95 -4.67
CA ASN A 54 -7.66 -1.22 -5.49
C ASN A 54 -8.75 -1.94 -4.70
N GLU A 55 -8.40 -2.96 -3.89
CA GLU A 55 -9.36 -3.61 -2.99
C GLU A 55 -10.04 -2.60 -2.06
N ARG A 56 -9.28 -1.65 -1.50
CA ARG A 56 -9.84 -0.63 -0.60
C ARG A 56 -10.77 0.34 -1.33
N LEU A 57 -10.46 0.68 -2.58
CA LEU A 57 -11.28 1.54 -3.43
C LEU A 57 -12.55 0.81 -3.87
N ASP A 58 -12.46 -0.47 -4.21
CA ASP A 58 -13.60 -1.33 -4.54
C ASP A 58 -14.56 -1.47 -3.35
N ASP A 59 -14.03 -1.72 -2.14
CA ASP A 59 -14.80 -1.72 -0.88
C ASP A 59 -15.53 -0.40 -0.64
N ALA A 60 -14.99 0.71 -1.14
CA ALA A 60 -15.58 2.04 -1.03
C ALA A 60 -16.50 2.40 -2.20
N GLY A 61 -16.61 1.56 -3.22
CA GLY A 61 -17.33 1.85 -4.47
C GLY A 61 -16.73 3.02 -5.24
N LEU A 62 -15.41 3.22 -5.15
CA LEU A 62 -14.70 4.33 -5.75
C LEU A 62 -13.88 3.89 -6.96
N VAL A 63 -13.99 4.62 -8.06
CA VAL A 63 -13.13 4.43 -9.23
C VAL A 63 -12.00 5.46 -9.16
N PRO A 64 -10.72 5.04 -9.07
CA PRO A 64 -9.62 5.99 -9.05
C PRO A 64 -9.53 6.72 -10.39
N ARG A 65 -9.47 8.05 -10.35
CA ARG A 65 -9.04 8.82 -11.53
C ARG A 65 -7.53 8.64 -11.65
N ARG A 66 -7.09 7.86 -12.64
CA ARG A 66 -5.67 7.82 -12.99
C ARG A 66 -5.29 9.21 -13.49
N TRP A 67 -4.32 9.84 -12.83
CA TRP A 67 -3.66 11.01 -13.41
C TRP A 67 -2.78 10.46 -14.53
N GLU A 68 -3.37 10.29 -15.71
CA GLU A 68 -2.58 10.08 -16.91
C GLU A 68 -1.73 11.34 -17.05
N ASN A 69 -0.42 11.23 -16.82
CA ASN A 69 0.53 12.16 -17.38
C ASN A 69 0.36 12.03 -18.90
N GLN A 70 -0.57 12.81 -19.48
CA GLN A 70 -0.54 13.07 -20.91
C GLN A 70 0.82 13.72 -21.19
N PRO A 71 1.60 13.18 -22.14
CA PRO A 71 2.91 13.70 -22.48
C PRO A 71 2.84 15.16 -22.97
#